data_AF-A0A855LIR5-F1
#
_entry.id   AF-A0A855LIR5-F1
#
_cell.length_a   1.000
_cell.length_b   1.000
_cell.length_c   1.000
_cell.angle_alpha   90.00
_cell.angle_beta   90.00
_cell.angle_gamma   90.00
#
_symmetry.space_group_name_H-M   'P 1'
#
loop_
_entity.id
_entity.type
_entity.pdbx_description
1 polymer ?
#
loop_
_entity_poly.entity_id
_entity_poly.type
_entity_poly.pdbx_seq_one_letter_code
_entity_poly.pdbx_strand_id
1 'polypeptide(L)'
;GLAWNPLCDAATPLIGLVIRLRRLDHHDDVTALYKSVSNQITTIMEEVSQLDYDAGMLKAYSYSLCLLLDEVVMATSWGKLSSWSERSLLSQFHGETRGGERFFTVMNNMIPEAARYQHVLEFMYQCLISGLKGKYGVHSKGDDEIQKIIDQLHGLLRPLRGETPKRLTDPLKNVAPRNYRIKRAWPLWTPWALAAVVLICAYTIYSMRLNSITQEVLASLERILNL
;
A
#
# COMPACT_ATOMS: atom_id res chain seq x y z
N GLY A 1 -7.77 7.07 -0.12
CA GLY A 1 -6.94 5.87 0.06
C GLY A 1 -7.29 4.93 -1.06
N LEU A 2 -6.29 4.40 -1.78
CA LEU A 2 -6.57 3.24 -2.64
C LEU A 2 -6.97 2.11 -1.69
N ALA A 3 -8.15 1.54 -1.86
CA ALA A 3 -8.50 0.29 -1.19
C ALA A 3 -7.43 -0.75 -1.58
N TRP A 4 -6.59 -1.12 -0.61
CA TRP A 4 -5.52 -2.10 -0.79
C TRP A 4 -6.16 -3.48 -0.85
N ASN A 5 -5.79 -4.26 -1.87
CA ASN A 5 -6.26 -5.63 -2.06
C ASN A 5 -5.04 -6.57 -1.94
N PRO A 6 -4.91 -7.33 -0.84
CA PRO A 6 -3.72 -8.14 -0.59
C PRO A 6 -3.59 -9.31 -1.57
N LEU A 7 -4.70 -9.80 -2.16
CA LEU A 7 -4.65 -10.85 -3.18
C LEU A 7 -4.00 -10.33 -4.47
N CYS A 8 -4.36 -9.12 -4.90
CA CYS A 8 -3.74 -8.48 -6.06
C CYS A 8 -2.25 -8.16 -5.80
N ASP A 9 -1.93 -7.70 -4.60
CA ASP A 9 -0.57 -7.33 -4.19
C ASP A 9 0.36 -8.55 -4.21
N ALA A 10 -0.06 -9.65 -3.56
CA ALA A 10 0.68 -10.92 -3.54
C ALA A 10 0.89 -11.52 -4.94
N ALA A 11 -0.07 -11.35 -5.86
CA ALA A 11 0.05 -11.84 -7.24
C ALA A 11 0.95 -10.98 -8.15
N THR A 12 1.34 -9.78 -7.72
CA THR A 12 2.06 -8.79 -8.56
C THR A 12 3.26 -9.38 -9.32
N PRO A 13 4.14 -10.20 -8.70
CA PRO A 13 5.29 -10.78 -9.40
C PRO A 13 4.89 -11.66 -10.58
N LEU A 14 3.85 -12.49 -10.41
CA LEU A 14 3.36 -13.40 -11.45
C LEU A 14 2.58 -12.66 -12.54
N ILE A 15 1.84 -11.60 -12.19
CA ILE A 15 1.21 -10.72 -13.18
C ILE A 15 2.29 -10.00 -14.02
N GLY A 16 3.38 -9.55 -13.40
CA GLY A 16 4.54 -9.00 -14.11
C GLY A 16 5.18 -10.04 -15.06
N LEU A 17 5.29 -11.29 -14.61
CA LEU A 17 5.78 -12.39 -15.44
C LEU A 17 4.87 -12.65 -16.65
N VAL A 18 3.55 -12.62 -16.49
CA VAL A 18 2.58 -12.76 -17.60
C VAL A 18 2.87 -11.77 -18.72
N ILE A 19 3.13 -10.50 -18.40
CA ILE A 19 3.46 -9.47 -19.40
C ILE A 19 4.75 -9.84 -20.16
N ARG A 20 5.76 -10.36 -19.45
CA ARG A 20 7.03 -10.76 -20.06
C ARG A 20 6.87 -11.99 -20.97
N LEU A 21 6.14 -13.00 -20.51
CA LEU A 21 5.95 -14.25 -21.26
C LEU A 21 5.23 -14.03 -22.59
N ARG A 22 4.26 -13.10 -22.65
CA ARG A 22 3.56 -12.74 -23.90
C ARG A 22 4.48 -12.17 -24.99
N ARG A 23 5.63 -11.62 -24.61
CA ARG A 23 6.59 -10.99 -25.52
C ARG A 23 7.78 -11.90 -25.83
N LEU A 24 7.80 -13.11 -25.28
CA LEU A 24 8.93 -14.02 -25.35
C LEU A 24 8.70 -15.03 -26.48
N ASP A 25 9.45 -14.89 -27.57
CA ASP A 25 9.32 -15.76 -28.74
C ASP A 25 9.94 -17.15 -28.53
N HIS A 26 10.89 -17.27 -27.60
CA HIS A 26 11.59 -18.52 -27.30
C HIS A 26 12.03 -18.60 -25.83
N HIS A 27 12.00 -19.82 -25.27
CA HIS A 27 12.54 -20.09 -23.94
C HIS A 27 13.18 -21.49 -23.90
N ASP A 28 14.47 -21.56 -23.56
CA ASP A 28 15.21 -22.83 -23.57
C ASP A 28 14.81 -23.78 -22.44
N ASP A 29 14.66 -23.27 -21.21
CA ASP A 29 14.41 -24.10 -20.02
C ASP A 29 12.99 -23.89 -19.46
N VAL A 30 12.00 -24.38 -20.21
CA VAL A 30 10.59 -24.35 -19.79
C VAL A 30 10.35 -25.15 -18.51
N THR A 31 11.17 -26.18 -18.24
CA THR A 31 11.05 -26.99 -17.03
C THR A 31 11.46 -26.21 -15.78
N ALA A 32 12.55 -25.42 -15.85
CA ALA A 32 12.94 -24.53 -14.77
C ALA A 32 11.91 -23.41 -14.55
N LEU A 33 11.37 -22.84 -15.63
CA LEU A 33 10.29 -21.85 -15.55
C LEU A 33 9.06 -22.44 -14.83
N TYR A 34 8.63 -23.65 -15.23
CA TYR A 34 7.50 -24.35 -14.62
C TYR A 34 7.71 -24.50 -13.10
N LYS A 35 8.86 -25.05 -12.69
CA LYS A 35 9.20 -25.22 -11.28
C LYS A 35 9.23 -23.89 -10.52
N SER A 36 9.81 -22.85 -11.11
CA SER A 36 9.87 -21.52 -10.50
C SER A 36 8.48 -20.94 -10.28
N VAL A 37 7.60 -21.05 -11.27
CA VAL A 37 6.21 -20.56 -11.18
C VAL A 37 5.40 -21.39 -10.20
N SER A 38 5.50 -22.72 -10.21
CA SER A 38 4.84 -23.58 -9.22
C SER A 38 5.26 -23.22 -7.80
N ASN A 39 6.56 -23.01 -7.56
CA ASN A 39 7.05 -22.62 -6.24
C ASN A 39 6.52 -21.24 -5.83
N GLN A 40 6.51 -20.26 -6.74
CA GLN A 40 5.94 -18.94 -6.46
C GLN A 40 4.44 -19.01 -6.13
N ILE A 41 3.67 -19.83 -6.84
CA ILE A 41 2.24 -20.04 -6.53
C ILE A 41 2.10 -20.63 -5.13
N THR A 42 2.89 -21.64 -4.77
CA THR A 42 2.86 -22.23 -3.42
C THR A 42 3.19 -21.18 -2.36
N THR A 43 4.26 -20.40 -2.53
CA THR A 43 4.64 -19.33 -1.59
C THR A 43 3.54 -18.27 -1.45
N ILE A 44 2.97 -17.82 -2.56
CA ILE A 44 1.85 -16.85 -2.53
C ILE A 44 0.66 -17.44 -1.78
N MET A 45 0.34 -18.71 -2.01
CA MET A 45 -0.78 -19.38 -1.33
C MET A 45 -0.53 -19.55 0.16
N GLU A 46 0.69 -19.84 0.58
CA GLU A 46 1.10 -19.85 1.98
C GLU A 46 0.89 -18.48 2.61
N GLU A 47 1.31 -17.40 1.95
CA GLU A 47 1.13 -16.02 2.41
C GLU A 47 -0.35 -15.64 2.55
N VAL A 48 -1.16 -15.82 1.49
CA VAL A 48 -2.57 -15.42 1.52
C VAL A 48 -3.43 -16.32 2.41
N SER A 49 -2.99 -17.56 2.69
CA SER A 49 -3.68 -18.45 3.63
C SER A 49 -3.62 -17.99 5.09
N GLN A 50 -2.67 -17.10 5.42
CA GLN A 50 -2.57 -16.50 6.75
C GLN A 50 -3.56 -15.34 6.95
N LEU A 51 -4.23 -14.92 5.87
CA LEU A 51 -5.24 -13.87 5.87
C LEU A 51 -6.64 -14.47 6.10
N ASP A 52 -7.58 -13.62 6.52
CA ASP A 52 -8.96 -14.02 6.84
C ASP A 52 -9.82 -14.20 5.58
N TYR A 53 -9.53 -15.25 4.81
CA TYR A 53 -10.27 -15.62 3.60
C TYR A 53 -10.83 -17.03 3.69
N ASP A 54 -12.09 -17.19 3.27
CA ASP A 54 -12.73 -18.50 3.15
C ASP A 54 -11.95 -19.41 2.19
N ALA A 55 -11.93 -20.72 2.45
CA ALA A 55 -11.25 -21.69 1.58
C ALA A 55 -11.75 -21.64 0.12
N GLY A 56 -13.02 -21.31 -0.10
CA GLY A 56 -13.58 -21.10 -1.44
C GLY A 56 -12.98 -19.89 -2.17
N MET A 57 -12.70 -18.81 -1.44
CA MET A 57 -12.05 -17.60 -1.97
C MET A 57 -10.61 -17.91 -2.38
N LEU A 58 -9.84 -18.55 -1.49
CA LEU A 58 -8.46 -18.95 -1.75
C LEU A 58 -8.37 -19.93 -2.93
N LYS A 59 -9.32 -20.87 -3.03
CA LYS A 59 -9.38 -21.80 -4.16
C LYS A 59 -9.70 -21.10 -5.47
N ALA A 60 -10.62 -20.13 -5.49
CA ALA A 60 -10.92 -19.36 -6.69
C ALA A 60 -9.75 -18.46 -7.12
N TYR A 61 -9.04 -17.90 -6.15
CA TYR A 61 -7.83 -17.11 -6.37
C TYR A 61 -6.71 -17.95 -7.03
N SER A 62 -6.31 -19.07 -6.44
CA SER A 62 -5.28 -19.95 -7.03
C SER A 62 -5.69 -20.51 -8.38
N TYR A 63 -6.96 -20.87 -8.54
CA TYR A 63 -7.51 -21.35 -9.80
C TYR A 63 -7.36 -20.32 -10.92
N SER A 64 -7.74 -19.07 -10.63
CA SER A 64 -7.67 -17.96 -11.59
C SER A 64 -6.22 -17.66 -12.00
N LEU A 65 -5.30 -17.71 -11.05
CA LEU A 65 -3.87 -17.51 -11.28
C LEU A 65 -3.27 -18.62 -12.14
N CYS A 66 -3.54 -19.89 -11.80
CA CYS A 66 -3.07 -21.04 -12.59
C CYS A 66 -3.60 -21.00 -14.02
N LEU A 67 -4.90 -20.71 -14.18
CA LEU A 67 -5.54 -20.65 -15.49
C LEU A 67 -4.96 -19.54 -16.36
N LEU A 68 -4.72 -18.34 -15.80
CA LEU A 68 -4.10 -17.23 -16.53
C LEU A 68 -2.69 -17.59 -17.02
N LEU A 69 -1.86 -18.17 -16.14
CA LEU A 69 -0.49 -18.55 -16.49
C LEU A 69 -0.47 -19.66 -17.54
N ASP A 70 -1.32 -20.68 -17.39
CA ASP A 70 -1.47 -21.76 -18.36
C ASP A 70 -1.88 -21.21 -19.72
N GLU A 71 -2.89 -20.34 -19.81
CA GLU A 71 -3.32 -19.76 -21.10
C GLU A 71 -2.22 -18.92 -21.75
N VAL A 72 -1.47 -18.14 -20.96
CA VAL A 72 -0.40 -17.29 -21.48
C VAL A 72 0.75 -18.12 -22.02
N VAL A 73 1.16 -19.18 -21.31
CA VAL A 73 2.22 -20.08 -21.79
C VAL A 73 1.73 -20.92 -22.97
N MET A 74 0.50 -21.44 -22.93
CA MET A 74 -0.08 -22.21 -24.04
C MET A 74 -0.37 -21.35 -25.27
N ALA A 75 -0.38 -20.01 -25.17
CA ALA A 75 -0.46 -19.14 -26.33
C ALA A 75 0.86 -19.07 -27.12
N THR A 76 2.01 -19.40 -26.51
CA THR A 76 3.32 -19.38 -27.18
C THR A 76 3.60 -20.70 -27.91
N SER A 77 4.50 -20.67 -28.90
CA SER A 77 4.93 -21.87 -29.64
C SER A 77 5.73 -22.83 -28.75
N TRP A 78 6.67 -22.29 -27.97
CA TRP A 78 7.52 -23.07 -27.07
C TRP A 78 6.73 -23.68 -25.91
N GLY A 79 5.68 -23.01 -25.40
CA GLY A 79 4.83 -23.54 -24.35
C GLY A 79 4.08 -24.79 -24.80
N LYS A 80 3.48 -24.76 -26.00
CA LYS A 80 2.76 -25.89 -26.59
C LYS A 80 3.63 -27.12 -26.86
N LEU A 81 4.92 -26.92 -27.11
CA LEU A 81 5.88 -27.99 -27.42
C LEU A 81 6.66 -28.46 -26.18
N SER A 82 6.27 -28.00 -24.99
CA SER A 82 6.95 -28.30 -23.74
C SER A 82 6.15 -29.24 -22.83
N SER A 83 6.80 -29.71 -21.76
CA SER A 83 6.18 -30.47 -20.66
C SER A 83 5.03 -29.73 -19.97
N TRP A 84 4.94 -28.40 -20.10
CA TRP A 84 3.82 -27.61 -19.58
C TRP A 84 2.49 -28.00 -20.25
N SER A 85 2.51 -28.43 -21.51
CA SER A 85 1.33 -28.90 -22.22
C SER A 85 0.85 -30.27 -21.74
N GLU A 86 1.78 -31.12 -21.27
CA GLU A 86 1.49 -32.46 -20.74
C GLU A 86 0.86 -32.39 -19.36
N ARG A 87 1.37 -31.49 -18.51
CA ARG A 87 0.85 -31.24 -17.17
C ARG A 87 0.87 -29.75 -16.87
N SER A 88 -0.28 -29.11 -17.09
CA SER A 88 -0.47 -27.69 -16.79
C SER A 88 -0.51 -27.40 -15.29
N LEU A 89 -0.36 -26.14 -14.89
CA LEU A 89 -0.48 -25.73 -13.49
C LEU A 89 -1.87 -26.04 -12.93
N LEU A 90 -2.93 -25.79 -13.71
CA LEU A 90 -4.29 -26.11 -13.33
C LEU A 90 -4.47 -27.61 -13.07
N SER A 91 -3.85 -28.47 -13.89
CA SER A 91 -3.85 -29.92 -13.67
C SER A 91 -3.08 -30.28 -12.40
N GLN A 92 -1.92 -29.66 -12.17
CA GLN A 92 -1.10 -29.91 -10.98
C GLN A 92 -1.79 -29.50 -9.67
N PHE A 93 -2.37 -28.30 -9.61
CA PHE A 93 -2.93 -27.73 -8.37
C PHE A 93 -4.40 -28.06 -8.15
N HIS A 94 -5.18 -28.27 -9.22
CA HIS A 94 -6.62 -28.47 -9.14
C HIS A 94 -7.12 -29.78 -9.75
N GLY A 95 -6.26 -30.57 -10.41
CA GLY A 95 -6.66 -31.80 -11.07
C GLY A 95 -7.56 -31.59 -12.27
N GLU A 96 -7.54 -30.39 -12.87
CA GLU A 96 -8.41 -30.01 -13.99
C GLU A 96 -7.60 -29.65 -15.23
N THR A 97 -8.05 -30.14 -16.39
CA THR A 97 -7.39 -29.90 -17.70
C THR A 97 -8.15 -28.92 -18.59
N ARG A 98 -9.44 -28.63 -18.29
CA ARG A 98 -10.28 -27.70 -19.05
C ARG A 98 -11.00 -26.74 -18.09
N GLY A 99 -10.27 -25.73 -17.62
CA GLY A 99 -10.78 -24.81 -16.59
C GLY A 99 -11.50 -23.55 -17.05
N GLY A 100 -11.49 -23.29 -18.36
CA GLY A 100 -11.99 -22.04 -18.92
C GLY A 100 -13.48 -21.77 -18.66
N GLU A 101 -14.29 -22.79 -18.38
CA GLU A 101 -15.72 -22.61 -18.05
C GLU A 101 -15.96 -22.37 -16.56
N ARG A 102 -15.28 -23.16 -15.72
CA ARG A 102 -15.46 -23.13 -14.26
C ARG A 102 -15.05 -21.78 -13.68
N PHE A 103 -14.04 -21.11 -14.25
CA PHE A 103 -13.69 -19.73 -13.89
C PHE A 103 -14.93 -18.81 -13.90
N PHE A 104 -15.68 -18.79 -15.01
CA PHE A 104 -16.87 -17.93 -15.13
C PHE A 104 -18.02 -18.41 -14.25
N THR A 105 -18.19 -19.72 -14.06
CA THR A 105 -19.20 -20.26 -13.14
C THR A 105 -18.93 -19.81 -11.70
N VAL A 106 -17.69 -19.93 -11.23
CA VAL A 106 -17.28 -19.50 -9.89
C VAL A 106 -17.48 -17.99 -9.73
N MET A 107 -17.07 -17.21 -10.73
CA MET A 107 -17.27 -15.76 -10.75
C MET A 107 -18.75 -15.37 -10.63
N ASN A 108 -19.61 -15.98 -11.45
CA ASN A 108 -21.04 -15.68 -11.46
C ASN A 108 -21.73 -16.05 -10.14
N ASN A 109 -21.24 -17.07 -9.44
CA ASN A 109 -21.75 -17.43 -8.12
C ASN A 109 -21.33 -16.42 -7.03
N MET A 110 -20.22 -15.70 -7.22
CA MET A 110 -19.73 -14.68 -6.26
C MET A 110 -20.32 -13.29 -6.50
N ILE A 111 -20.74 -12.97 -7.72
CA ILE A 111 -21.32 -11.67 -8.11
C ILE A 111 -22.49 -11.21 -7.20
N PRO A 112 -23.47 -12.07 -6.83
CA PRO A 112 -24.57 -11.66 -5.96
C PRO A 112 -24.13 -11.15 -4.59
N GLU A 113 -23.01 -11.66 -4.06
CA GLU A 113 -22.41 -11.29 -2.77
C GLU A 113 -21.10 -10.50 -2.99
N ALA A 114 -21.05 -9.64 -4.02
CA ALA A 114 -19.81 -8.99 -4.44
C ALA A 114 -19.08 -8.20 -3.34
N ALA A 115 -19.79 -7.62 -2.37
CA ALA A 115 -19.17 -6.93 -1.24
C ALA A 115 -18.37 -7.89 -0.35
N ARG A 116 -18.85 -9.13 -0.16
CA ARG A 116 -18.15 -10.19 0.58
C ARG A 116 -16.96 -10.72 -0.21
N TYR A 117 -17.14 -10.91 -1.51
CA TYR A 117 -16.12 -11.49 -2.40
C TYR A 117 -15.25 -10.44 -3.11
N GLN A 118 -15.26 -9.19 -2.64
CA GLN A 118 -14.67 -8.05 -3.36
C GLN A 118 -13.22 -8.30 -3.77
N HIS A 119 -12.37 -8.75 -2.85
CA HIS A 119 -10.94 -8.93 -3.12
C HIS A 119 -10.67 -9.99 -4.20
N VAL A 120 -11.40 -11.12 -4.17
CA VAL A 120 -11.24 -12.18 -5.16
C VAL A 120 -11.82 -11.76 -6.50
N LEU A 121 -12.99 -11.11 -6.53
CA LEU A 121 -13.59 -10.61 -7.76
C LEU A 121 -12.72 -9.54 -8.43
N GLU A 122 -12.09 -8.67 -7.65
CA GLU A 122 -11.09 -7.72 -8.16
C GLU A 122 -9.88 -8.43 -8.77
N PHE A 123 -9.40 -9.52 -8.16
CA PHE A 123 -8.32 -10.32 -8.73
C PHE A 123 -8.74 -11.03 -10.02
N MET A 124 -9.94 -11.62 -10.05
CA MET A 124 -10.50 -12.25 -11.27
C MET A 124 -10.66 -11.22 -12.39
N TYR A 125 -11.13 -10.01 -12.07
CA TYR A 125 -11.15 -8.87 -12.98
C TYR A 125 -9.74 -8.54 -13.49
N GLN A 126 -8.73 -8.52 -12.60
CA GLN A 126 -7.34 -8.31 -12.97
C GLN A 126 -6.82 -9.39 -13.94
N CYS A 127 -7.20 -10.66 -13.76
CA CYS A 127 -6.87 -11.73 -14.70
C CYS A 127 -7.51 -11.49 -16.09
N LEU A 128 -8.78 -11.07 -16.13
CA LEU A 128 -9.47 -10.78 -17.39
C LEU A 128 -8.82 -9.63 -18.16
N ILE A 129 -8.53 -8.49 -17.50
CA ILE A 129 -7.84 -7.36 -18.16
C ILE A 129 -6.39 -7.67 -18.51
N SER A 130 -5.77 -8.62 -17.80
CA SER A 130 -4.45 -9.14 -18.18
C SER A 130 -4.53 -10.01 -19.42
N GLY A 131 -5.73 -10.40 -19.88
CA GLY A 131 -6.01 -11.10 -21.12
C GLY A 131 -6.29 -12.59 -20.95
N LEU A 132 -6.83 -13.01 -19.82
CA LEU A 132 -7.44 -14.33 -19.65
C LEU A 132 -8.71 -14.43 -20.51
N LYS A 133 -8.85 -15.48 -21.32
CA LYS A 133 -10.02 -15.68 -22.19
C LYS A 133 -10.94 -16.81 -21.72
N GLY A 134 -10.38 -17.88 -21.13
CA GLY A 134 -11.14 -19.06 -20.73
C GLY A 134 -11.95 -19.64 -21.89
N LYS A 135 -13.20 -20.04 -21.61
CA LYS A 135 -14.11 -20.61 -22.61
C LYS A 135 -14.38 -19.71 -23.82
N TYR A 136 -14.14 -18.40 -23.72
CA TYR A 136 -14.39 -17.46 -24.81
C TYR A 136 -13.25 -17.42 -25.84
N GLY A 137 -12.08 -17.98 -25.55
CA GLY A 137 -10.93 -17.95 -26.46
C GLY A 137 -11.13 -18.67 -27.80
N VAL A 138 -12.11 -19.58 -27.90
CA VAL A 138 -12.43 -20.33 -29.13
C VAL A 138 -13.59 -19.74 -29.93
N HIS A 139 -14.28 -18.73 -29.40
CA HIS A 139 -15.46 -18.14 -30.04
C HIS A 139 -15.08 -16.97 -30.95
N SER A 140 -15.70 -16.87 -32.13
CA SER A 140 -15.44 -15.79 -33.09
C SER A 140 -15.77 -14.38 -32.55
N LYS A 141 -16.72 -14.28 -31.63
CA LYS A 141 -17.08 -13.06 -30.89
C LYS A 141 -16.64 -13.09 -29.43
N GLY A 142 -15.66 -13.94 -29.10
CA GLY A 142 -15.22 -14.15 -27.72
C GLY A 142 -14.69 -12.89 -27.05
N ASP A 143 -13.95 -12.06 -27.80
CA ASP A 143 -13.37 -10.83 -27.28
C ASP A 143 -14.44 -9.80 -26.90
N ASP A 144 -15.53 -9.69 -27.68
CA ASP A 144 -16.67 -8.81 -27.37
C ASP A 144 -17.39 -9.26 -26.09
N GLU A 145 -17.55 -10.56 -25.89
CA GLU A 145 -18.17 -11.11 -24.68
C GLU A 145 -17.30 -10.90 -23.44
N ILE A 146 -15.98 -11.07 -23.56
CA ILE A 146 -15.03 -10.77 -22.47
C ILE A 146 -15.11 -9.28 -22.12
N GLN A 147 -15.14 -8.39 -23.10
CA GLN A 147 -15.21 -6.94 -22.85
C GLN A 147 -16.47 -6.56 -22.08
N LYS A 148 -17.64 -7.12 -22.45
CA LYS A 148 -18.90 -6.92 -21.69
C LYS A 148 -18.77 -7.37 -20.23
N ILE A 149 -18.14 -8.52 -19.99
CA ILE A 149 -17.91 -9.05 -18.64
C ILE A 149 -16.99 -8.12 -17.85
N ILE A 150 -15.91 -7.62 -18.48
CA ILE A 150 -14.99 -6.65 -17.88
C ILE A 150 -15.75 -5.38 -17.48
N ASP A 151 -16.57 -4.83 -18.38
CA ASP A 151 -17.35 -3.61 -18.13
C ASP A 151 -18.37 -3.82 -16.99
N GLN A 152 -19.03 -4.98 -16.96
CA GLN A 152 -19.97 -5.34 -15.89
C GLN A 152 -19.26 -5.45 -14.53
N LEU A 153 -18.14 -6.17 -14.46
CA LEU A 153 -17.35 -6.29 -13.22
C LEU A 153 -16.81 -4.94 -12.78
N HIS A 154 -16.34 -4.11 -13.72
CA HIS A 154 -15.87 -2.76 -13.42
C HIS A 154 -16.98 -1.92 -12.78
N GLY A 155 -18.17 -1.90 -13.37
CA GLY A 155 -19.33 -1.17 -12.84
C GLY A 155 -19.76 -1.66 -11.46
N LEU A 156 -19.63 -2.95 -11.19
CA LEU A 156 -19.98 -3.57 -9.91
C LEU A 156 -18.92 -3.33 -8.81
N LEU A 157 -17.62 -3.42 -9.15
CA LEU A 157 -16.52 -3.27 -8.19
C LEU A 157 -16.17 -1.81 -7.90
N ARG A 158 -16.39 -0.91 -8.87
CA ARG A 158 -16.01 0.50 -8.76
C ARG A 158 -16.64 1.21 -7.56
N PRO A 159 -17.95 1.06 -7.26
CA PRO A 159 -18.57 1.65 -6.08
C PRO A 159 -18.02 1.09 -4.76
N LEU A 160 -17.63 -0.20 -4.75
CA LEU A 160 -17.13 -0.88 -3.54
C LEU A 160 -15.76 -0.37 -3.08
N ARG A 161 -14.97 0.20 -3.98
CA ARG A 161 -13.67 0.82 -3.65
C ARG A 161 -13.77 2.17 -2.92
N GLY A 162 -14.98 2.71 -2.77
CA GLY A 162 -15.21 4.00 -2.12
C GLY A 162 -14.81 5.19 -2.99
N GLU A 163 -14.73 6.38 -2.37
CA GLU A 163 -14.46 7.62 -3.08
C GLU A 163 -13.08 7.61 -3.75
N THR A 164 -13.07 7.95 -5.03
CA THR A 164 -11.81 8.10 -5.77
C THR A 164 -11.05 9.29 -5.20
N PRO A 165 -9.78 9.12 -4.79
CA PRO A 165 -9.01 10.25 -4.31
C PRO A 165 -8.94 11.31 -5.41
N LYS A 166 -9.51 12.49 -5.13
CA LYS A 166 -9.57 13.63 -6.06
C LYS A 166 -8.17 14.17 -6.45
N ARG A 167 -7.15 13.75 -5.70
CA ARG A 167 -5.73 13.97 -6.00
C ARG A 167 -5.00 12.63 -5.95
N LEU A 168 -4.30 12.30 -7.04
CA LEU A 168 -3.50 11.07 -7.20
C LEU A 168 -2.25 11.06 -6.30
N THR A 169 -1.75 12.25 -5.94
CA THR A 169 -0.63 12.44 -5.02
C THR A 169 -0.90 13.64 -4.14
N ASP A 170 -0.56 13.52 -2.86
CA ASP A 170 -0.30 14.66 -1.99
C ASP A 170 1.22 14.82 -1.91
N PRO A 171 1.85 15.48 -2.90
CA PRO A 171 3.30 15.56 -3.00
C PRO A 171 3.95 16.26 -1.80
N LEU A 172 3.15 16.88 -0.93
CA LEU A 172 3.62 17.64 0.23
C LEU A 172 3.50 16.88 1.55
N LYS A 173 2.89 15.70 1.60
CA LYS A 173 2.68 14.97 2.86
C LYS A 173 3.98 14.46 3.49
N ASN A 174 4.97 14.13 2.66
CA ASN A 174 6.30 13.63 3.08
C ASN A 174 7.43 14.62 2.81
N VAL A 175 7.13 15.81 2.26
CA VAL A 175 8.11 16.89 2.16
C VAL A 175 8.12 17.59 3.50
N ALA A 176 9.13 17.31 4.32
CA ALA A 176 9.41 18.12 5.49
C ALA A 176 9.41 19.59 5.03
N PRO A 177 8.60 20.48 5.64
CA PRO A 177 8.63 21.88 5.25
C PRO A 177 10.07 22.37 5.41
N ARG A 178 10.66 22.88 4.33
CA ARG A 178 12.01 23.51 4.31
C ARG A 178 12.16 24.64 5.35
N ASN A 179 11.04 25.01 5.98
CA ASN A 179 10.90 26.06 6.96
C ASN A 179 10.71 25.48 8.38
N TYR A 180 11.48 24.47 8.79
CA TYR A 180 11.80 24.30 10.21
C TYR A 180 12.78 25.42 10.63
N ARG A 181 12.34 26.67 10.47
CA ARG A 181 12.93 27.81 11.16
C ARG A 181 12.51 27.63 12.60
N ILE A 182 13.49 27.31 13.44
CA ILE A 182 13.40 27.35 14.89
C ILE A 182 12.60 28.60 15.28
N LYS A 183 11.33 28.41 15.67
CA LYS A 183 10.43 29.48 16.15
C LYS A 183 10.81 29.85 17.59
N ARG A 184 12.07 30.22 17.80
CA ARG A 184 12.53 30.77 19.07
C ARG A 184 13.77 31.63 18.90
N ALA A 185 13.70 32.60 17.99
CA ALA A 185 14.53 33.79 18.15
C ALA A 185 13.99 34.52 19.38
N TRP A 186 14.72 34.41 20.50
CA TRP A 186 14.46 35.29 21.64
C TRP A 186 14.53 36.74 21.15
N PRO A 187 13.58 37.61 21.53
CA PRO A 187 13.63 39.00 21.12
C PRO A 187 14.96 39.59 21.58
N LEU A 188 15.66 40.31 20.71
CA LEU A 188 17.00 40.89 20.96
C LEU A 188 17.06 41.80 22.21
N TRP A 189 15.90 42.15 22.78
CA TRP A 189 15.72 42.94 23.99
C TRP A 189 15.88 42.16 25.31
N THR A 190 15.89 40.82 25.28
CA THR A 190 16.03 40.00 26.50
C THR A 190 17.30 40.26 27.32
N PRO A 191 18.52 40.41 26.75
CA PRO A 191 19.70 40.75 27.54
C PRO A 191 19.59 42.14 28.17
N TRP A 192 18.98 43.10 27.47
CA TRP A 192 18.77 44.46 27.98
C TRP A 192 17.79 44.48 29.16
N ALA A 193 16.68 43.75 29.06
CA ALA A 193 15.72 43.61 30.15
C ALA A 193 16.35 42.93 31.38
N LEU A 194 17.13 41.87 31.17
CA LEU A 194 17.84 41.18 32.26
C LEU A 194 18.85 42.10 32.94
N ALA A 195 19.64 42.85 32.16
CA ALA A 195 20.60 43.81 32.71
C ALA A 195 19.92 44.90 33.54
N ALA A 196 18.77 45.42 33.09
CA ALA A 196 18.01 46.41 33.83
C ALA A 196 17.50 45.88 35.17
N VAL A 197 16.98 44.64 35.21
CA VAL A 197 16.55 44.00 36.47
C VAL A 197 17.71 43.84 37.44
N VAL A 198 18.89 43.41 36.97
CA VAL A 198 20.08 43.27 37.82
C VAL A 198 20.51 44.61 38.41
N LEU A 199 20.50 45.68 37.61
CA LEU A 199 20.84 47.03 38.07
C LEU A 199 19.85 47.57 39.12
N ILE A 200 18.55 47.35 38.93
CA ILE A 200 17.52 47.76 39.90
C ILE A 200 17.72 47.02 41.23
N CYS A 201 17.96 45.71 41.19
CA CYS A 201 18.24 44.92 42.40
C CYS A 201 19.52 45.39 43.11
N ALA A 202 20.59 45.70 42.36
CA ALA A 202 21.81 46.23 42.96
C ALA A 202 21.57 47.61 43.61
N TYR A 203 20.82 48.48 42.95
CA TYR A 203 20.46 49.80 43.47
C TYR A 203 19.62 49.73 44.73
N THR A 204 18.59 48.88 44.79
CA THR A 204 17.75 48.74 45.98
C THR A 204 18.54 48.21 47.17
N ILE A 205 19.41 47.22 46.97
CA ILE A 205 20.31 46.71 48.02
C ILE A 205 21.23 47.82 48.52
N TYR A 206 21.84 48.59 47.61
CA TYR A 206 22.72 49.68 47.96
C TYR A 206 21.98 50.79 48.72
N SER A 207 20.78 51.15 48.27
CA SER A 207 19.93 52.16 48.93
C SER A 207 19.53 51.73 50.34
N MET A 208 19.19 50.45 50.55
CA MET A 208 18.86 49.94 51.88
C MET A 208 20.08 49.99 52.82
N ARG A 209 21.25 49.54 52.32
CA ARG A 209 22.52 49.61 53.06
C ARG A 209 22.90 51.04 53.43
N LEU A 210 22.72 51.98 52.51
CA LEU A 210 23.04 53.38 52.77
C LEU A 210 22.04 54.00 53.75
N ASN A 211 20.75 53.68 53.62
CA ASN A 211 19.71 54.16 54.55
C ASN A 211 19.97 53.70 55.98
N SER A 212 20.42 52.46 56.18
CA SER A 212 20.82 51.96 57.51
C SER A 212 22.00 52.75 58.10
N ILE A 213 22.98 53.14 57.28
CA ILE A 213 24.14 53.92 57.74
C ILE A 213 23.71 55.36 58.09
N THR A 214 22.84 55.99 57.30
CA THR A 214 22.29 57.32 57.64
C THR A 214 21.46 57.31 58.91
N GLN A 215 20.72 56.24 59.21
CA GLN A 215 19.99 56.12 60.48
C GLN A 215 20.92 55.93 61.68
N GLU A 216 22.03 55.19 61.54
CA GLU A 216 23.05 55.09 62.59
C GLU A 216 23.75 56.44 62.85
N VAL A 217 24.01 57.23 61.81
CA VAL A 217 24.61 58.57 61.95
C VAL A 217 23.62 59.57 62.57
N LEU A 218 22.35 59.54 62.19
CA LEU A 218 21.32 60.39 62.81
C LEU A 218 21.08 60.01 64.28
N ALA A 219 21.03 58.71 64.61
CA ALA A 219 20.87 58.24 65.98
C ALA A 219 22.09 58.60 66.87
N SER A 220 23.30 58.63 66.31
CA SER A 220 24.49 59.09 67.04
C SER A 220 24.51 60.61 67.24
N LEU A 221 24.00 61.40 66.30
CA LEU A 221 23.81 62.85 66.48
C LEU A 221 22.76 63.18 67.55
N GLU A 222 21.62 62.47 67.55
CA GLU A 222 20.54 62.67 68.53
C GLU A 222 20.97 62.27 69.96
N ARG A 223 21.88 61.29 70.06
CA ARG A 223 22.49 60.87 71.34
C ARG A 223 23.51 61.87 71.89
N ILE A 224 24.18 62.64 71.03
CA ILE A 224 25.10 63.70 71.45
C ILE A 224 24.32 64.98 71.84
N LEU A 225 23.16 65.21 71.23
CA LEU A 225 22.32 66.40 71.49
C LEU A 225 21.45 66.28 72.77
N ASN A 226 21.33 65.07 73.34
CA ASN A 226 20.60 64.77 74.58
C ASN A 226 21.54 64.58 75.80
N LEU A 227 22.80 65.00 75.71
CA LEU A 227 23.76 65.16 76.82
C LEU A 227 23.96 66.66 77.09
#